data_AF-A0A7Y8ECD5-F1
#
_entry.id   AF-A0A7Y8ECD5-F1
#
_cell.length_a   1.000
_cell.length_b   1.000
_cell.length_c   1.000
_cell.angle_alpha   90.00
_cell.angle_beta   90.00
_cell.angle_gamma   90.00
#
_symmetry.space_group_name_H-M   'P 1'
#
loop_
_entity.id
_entity.type
_entity.pdbx_description
1 polymer ?
#
loop_
_entity_poly.entity_id
_entity_poly.type
_entity_poly.pdbx_seq_one_letter_code
_entity_poly.pdbx_strand_id
1 'polypeptide(L)'
;MRERPVSNPVPTPAAFINIESAITGLRGRDLLSTLRSVAAHGLRNPVHTARHALKLGGQLGRVLLGETVHEPNPADSRFADPTWQLNPFYRRSLQAYLSWQKQTRHWIDDSNLSADDRARAHFAFALLNDAVSPSNTLLNPLAIKELLNSGGNSVVRGVSNLFDDLLHNNGLPRQVTKQAFEVGKTVATTPGSVVFRNELLELIQYKPMSEKQYAKPLLVVPPQINKYYIFDLSPNNSFVQFALKNGLQVFMVSWRNPDVRHREWGLSTYVAALEEALNVCRAITGAREVNLMGACAGGLTIAALQGHLQAKRQLRRISSASYLVSLLDSQIDSPATLFADEQTLEAAKRRSYQQGVLDGRDMAKVFAWMRPNDLIWNYWINNYLLGKEPPAFDILYWNNDNTRLPAALHGDLLDFFKHNPLSHPGGLEVCGTPVDLQKVTVDSFSVGGINDHITPWDAVYRSTQLLGGDKRFILSNSGHIQSILNPPGNPKANYVENLKLSSDPRAWYYDADHVEGSWWPNWLAWIQQRSGVQRETLTALGNQNYPPMEAAPGTYVRVR
;
A
#
# COMPACT_ATOMS: atom_id res chain seq x y z
N MET A 1 -4.87 22.97 38.07
CA MET A 1 -4.66 22.15 36.86
C MET A 1 -6.02 21.63 36.42
N ARG A 2 -6.57 22.14 35.31
CA ARG A 2 -7.83 21.61 34.76
C ARG A 2 -7.48 20.35 33.99
N GLU A 3 -8.04 19.21 34.40
CA GLU A 3 -7.94 17.95 33.69
C GLU A 3 -8.52 18.13 32.27
N ARG A 4 -7.68 17.88 31.25
CA ARG A 4 -8.14 17.77 29.87
C ARG A 4 -9.01 16.49 29.77
N PRO A 5 -10.09 16.50 28.98
CA PRO A 5 -10.91 15.31 28.78
C PRO A 5 -10.06 14.18 28.20
N VAL A 6 -10.36 12.95 28.61
CA VAL A 6 -9.67 11.70 28.25
C VAL A 6 -9.37 11.66 26.75
N SER A 7 -8.09 11.75 26.40
CA SER A 7 -7.59 11.62 25.03
C SER A 7 -7.94 10.24 24.46
N ASN A 8 -8.33 10.19 23.19
CA ASN A 8 -8.47 8.92 22.47
C ASN A 8 -7.21 8.06 22.67
N PRO A 9 -7.34 6.76 22.99
CA PRO A 9 -6.18 5.90 23.20
C PRO A 9 -5.30 5.89 21.94
N VAL A 10 -3.98 5.89 22.13
CA VAL A 10 -3.03 5.70 21.03
C VAL A 10 -3.47 4.47 20.23
N PRO A 11 -3.73 4.59 18.92
CA PRO A 11 -4.12 3.45 18.11
C PRO A 11 -3.09 2.35 18.28
N THR A 12 -3.52 1.20 18.80
CA THR A 12 -2.67 0.01 18.84
C THR A 12 -2.38 -0.38 17.40
N PRO A 13 -1.13 -0.66 17.01
CA PRO A 13 -0.84 -1.13 15.66
C PRO A 13 -1.73 -2.34 15.36
N ALA A 14 -2.62 -2.21 14.38
CA ALA A 14 -3.42 -3.34 13.93
C ALA A 14 -2.49 -4.41 13.37
N ALA A 15 -2.89 -5.68 13.51
CA ALA A 15 -2.15 -6.85 13.04
C ALA A 15 -1.39 -6.58 11.73
N PHE A 16 -0.06 -6.59 11.84
CA PHE A 16 0.89 -5.98 10.92
C PHE A 16 0.88 -6.64 9.53
N ILE A 17 0.80 -5.81 8.48
CA ILE A 17 1.03 -6.22 7.08
C ILE A 17 2.49 -5.90 6.79
N ASN A 18 3.33 -6.87 6.43
CA ASN A 18 4.76 -6.62 6.23
C ASN A 18 5.06 -6.49 4.72
N ILE A 19 5.46 -5.30 4.25
CA ILE A 19 6.00 -5.10 2.89
C ILE A 19 7.11 -6.10 2.62
N GLU A 20 7.97 -6.33 3.62
CA GLU A 20 9.05 -7.30 3.55
C GLU A 20 8.51 -8.69 3.18
N SER A 21 7.39 -9.13 3.76
CA SER A 21 6.81 -10.44 3.44
C SER A 21 6.29 -10.54 2.00
N ALA A 22 5.78 -9.44 1.44
CA ALA A 22 5.37 -9.36 0.04
C ALA A 22 6.57 -9.34 -0.91
N ILE A 23 7.68 -8.75 -0.49
CA ILE A 23 8.94 -8.68 -1.24
C ILE A 23 9.69 -10.03 -1.16
N THR A 24 9.75 -10.68 0.01
CA THR A 24 10.42 -11.98 0.19
C THR A 24 9.66 -13.13 -0.49
N GLY A 25 8.34 -12.99 -0.66
CA GLY A 25 7.47 -14.00 -1.25
C GLY A 25 7.13 -15.16 -0.30
N LEU A 26 5.90 -15.68 -0.37
CA LEU A 26 5.49 -16.87 0.40
C LEU A 26 5.85 -18.17 -0.36
N ARG A 27 6.57 -19.08 0.28
CA ARG A 27 6.82 -20.43 -0.25
C ARG A 27 5.56 -21.30 -0.11
N GLY A 28 4.97 -21.75 -1.22
CA GLY A 28 3.88 -22.75 -1.18
C GLY A 28 4.30 -24.11 -0.59
N ARG A 29 5.60 -24.45 -0.63
CA ARG A 29 6.18 -25.63 0.04
C ARG A 29 6.21 -25.50 1.57
N ASP A 30 6.20 -24.28 2.11
CA ASP A 30 6.30 -24.05 3.55
C ASP A 30 4.94 -24.21 4.24
N LEU A 31 3.83 -23.86 3.56
CA LEU A 31 2.47 -24.11 4.04
C LEU A 31 2.14 -25.61 4.12
N LEU A 32 2.48 -26.38 3.09
CA LEU A 32 2.24 -27.83 3.07
C LEU A 32 3.10 -28.57 4.10
N SER A 33 4.35 -28.15 4.29
CA SER A 33 5.22 -28.72 5.33
C SER A 33 4.73 -28.35 6.74
N THR A 34 4.23 -27.13 6.94
CA THR A 34 3.58 -26.71 8.19
C THR A 34 2.31 -27.51 8.46
N LEU A 35 1.42 -27.69 7.48
CA LEU A 35 0.22 -28.50 7.66
C LEU A 35 0.56 -29.96 8.02
N ARG A 36 1.62 -30.50 7.41
CA ARG A 36 2.14 -31.84 7.76
C ARG A 36 2.73 -31.88 9.16
N SER A 37 3.48 -30.86 9.59
CA SER A 37 4.08 -30.82 10.92
C SER A 37 3.01 -30.70 12.00
N VAL A 38 1.98 -29.88 11.77
CA VAL A 38 0.83 -29.72 12.67
C VAL A 38 0.00 -31.01 12.74
N ALA A 39 -0.27 -31.65 11.61
CA ALA A 39 -0.95 -32.95 11.58
C ALA A 39 -0.15 -34.03 12.31
N ALA A 40 1.17 -34.08 12.09
CA ALA A 40 2.07 -34.99 12.80
C ALA A 40 2.10 -34.70 14.31
N HIS A 41 2.04 -33.42 14.71
CA HIS A 41 1.98 -33.02 16.12
C HIS A 41 0.67 -33.46 16.79
N GLY A 42 -0.46 -33.33 16.09
CA GLY A 42 -1.76 -33.81 16.58
C GLY A 42 -1.83 -35.33 16.75
N LEU A 43 -1.19 -36.08 15.84
CA LEU A 43 -1.04 -37.54 15.96
C LEU A 43 -0.10 -37.95 17.10
N ARG A 44 0.97 -37.17 17.36
CA ARG A 44 1.94 -37.44 18.43
C ARG A 44 1.45 -37.04 19.83
N ASN A 45 0.45 -36.16 19.92
CA ASN A 45 -0.13 -35.69 21.18
C ASN A 45 -1.63 -36.02 21.28
N PRO A 46 -2.01 -37.32 21.33
CA PRO A 46 -3.40 -37.75 21.25
C PRO A 46 -4.24 -37.26 22.44
N VAL A 47 -3.66 -37.15 23.64
CA VAL A 47 -4.36 -36.66 24.85
C VAL A 47 -4.69 -35.17 24.73
N HIS A 48 -3.77 -34.38 24.17
CA HIS A 48 -3.97 -32.96 23.90
C HIS A 48 -5.12 -32.75 22.91
N THR A 49 -5.05 -33.43 21.76
CA THR A 49 -6.09 -33.39 20.74
C THR A 49 -7.45 -33.87 21.26
N ALA A 50 -7.49 -34.96 22.02
CA ALA A 50 -8.72 -35.48 22.62
C ALA A 50 -9.36 -34.49 23.61
N ARG A 51 -8.56 -33.83 24.46
CA ARG A 51 -9.06 -32.80 25.39
C ARG A 51 -9.70 -31.63 24.65
N HIS A 52 -9.07 -31.15 23.57
CA HIS A 52 -9.62 -30.06 22.79
C HIS A 52 -10.86 -30.48 21.97
N ALA A 53 -10.89 -31.72 21.46
CA ALA A 53 -12.04 -32.29 20.77
C ALA A 53 -13.25 -32.47 21.71
N LEU A 54 -13.04 -32.91 22.96
CA LEU A 54 -14.09 -33.02 23.97
C LEU A 54 -14.66 -31.64 24.35
N LYS A 55 -13.80 -30.64 24.52
CA LYS A 55 -14.23 -29.24 24.76
C LYS A 55 -15.05 -28.70 23.57
N LEU A 56 -14.61 -28.96 22.34
CA LEU A 56 -15.36 -28.61 21.13
C LEU A 56 -16.73 -29.31 21.10
N GLY A 57 -16.77 -30.62 21.37
CA GLY A 57 -18.01 -31.40 21.42
C GLY A 57 -19.00 -30.85 22.45
N GLY A 58 -18.52 -30.47 23.64
CA GLY A 58 -19.35 -29.81 24.65
C GLY A 58 -19.89 -28.45 24.20
N GLN A 59 -19.07 -27.63 23.55
CA GLN A 59 -19.52 -26.36 22.97
C GLN A 59 -20.56 -26.57 21.87
N LEU A 60 -20.33 -27.50 20.94
CA LEU A 60 -21.26 -27.85 19.87
C LEU A 60 -22.59 -28.39 20.42
N GLY A 61 -22.56 -29.18 21.49
CA GLY A 61 -23.77 -29.61 22.20
C GLY A 61 -24.61 -28.43 22.71
N ARG A 62 -23.97 -27.45 23.37
CA ARG A 62 -24.63 -26.21 23.82
C ARG A 62 -25.18 -25.38 22.66
N VAL A 63 -24.43 -25.30 21.56
CA VAL A 63 -24.88 -24.64 20.33
C VAL A 63 -26.12 -25.33 19.76
N LEU A 64 -26.16 -26.67 19.70
CA LEU A 64 -27.33 -27.42 19.24
C LEU A 64 -28.57 -27.16 20.13
N LEU A 65 -28.36 -27.03 21.45
CA LEU A 65 -29.40 -26.62 22.39
C LEU A 65 -29.87 -25.15 22.19
N GLY A 66 -29.19 -24.38 21.34
CA GLY A 66 -29.57 -23.02 20.96
C GLY A 66 -28.89 -21.93 21.78
N GLU A 67 -27.90 -22.28 22.61
CA GLU A 67 -27.12 -21.30 23.36
C GLU A 67 -26.17 -20.52 22.45
N THR A 68 -26.01 -19.24 22.74
CA THR A 68 -24.99 -18.36 22.16
C THR A 68 -23.75 -18.43 23.05
N VAL A 69 -22.73 -19.15 22.59
CA VAL A 69 -21.51 -19.44 23.35
C VAL A 69 -20.44 -18.35 23.11
N HIS A 70 -20.48 -17.70 21.95
CA HIS A 70 -19.49 -16.71 21.51
C HIS A 70 -20.16 -15.48 20.89
N GLU A 71 -19.60 -14.30 21.19
CA GLU A 71 -19.99 -13.06 20.52
C GLU A 71 -19.28 -12.97 19.16
N PRO A 72 -20.01 -12.71 18.06
CA PRO A 72 -19.41 -12.44 16.76
C PRO A 72 -18.56 -11.17 16.81
N ASN A 73 -17.44 -11.15 16.08
CA ASN A 73 -16.64 -9.94 15.95
C ASN A 73 -17.44 -8.87 15.19
N PRO A 74 -17.72 -7.69 15.78
CA PRO A 74 -18.47 -6.63 15.12
C PRO A 74 -17.76 -6.06 13.88
N ALA A 75 -16.45 -6.26 13.75
CA ALA A 75 -15.68 -5.87 12.56
C ALA A 75 -15.80 -6.87 11.38
N ASP A 76 -16.35 -8.08 11.58
CA ASP A 76 -16.54 -9.06 10.50
C ASP A 76 -17.89 -8.84 9.79
N SER A 77 -17.82 -8.08 8.69
CA SER A 77 -19.00 -7.70 7.90
C SER A 77 -19.73 -8.88 7.27
N ARG A 78 -19.09 -10.06 7.14
CA ARG A 78 -19.72 -11.28 6.57
C ARG A 78 -20.92 -11.75 7.39
N PHE A 79 -20.93 -11.44 8.69
CA PHE A 79 -21.98 -11.83 9.62
C PHE A 79 -22.92 -10.67 10.01
N ALA A 80 -22.88 -9.55 9.28
CA ALA A 80 -23.67 -8.36 9.58
C ALA A 80 -25.18 -8.52 9.27
N ASP A 81 -25.58 -9.48 8.42
CA ASP A 81 -27.01 -9.70 8.13
C ASP A 81 -27.75 -10.19 9.40
N PRO A 82 -28.86 -9.54 9.81
CA PRO A 82 -29.61 -9.91 11.00
C PRO A 82 -30.08 -11.37 11.06
N THR A 83 -30.18 -12.04 9.90
CA THR A 83 -30.56 -13.47 9.82
C THR A 83 -29.62 -14.35 10.63
N TRP A 84 -28.34 -14.01 10.74
CA TRP A 84 -27.37 -14.72 11.56
C TRP A 84 -27.70 -14.71 13.05
N GLN A 85 -28.46 -13.73 13.53
CA GLN A 85 -28.89 -13.62 14.91
C GLN A 85 -30.34 -14.08 15.11
N LEU A 86 -31.22 -13.71 14.18
CA LEU A 86 -32.66 -13.90 14.30
C LEU A 86 -33.12 -15.32 13.93
N ASN A 87 -32.45 -15.98 13.00
CA ASN A 87 -32.86 -17.32 12.55
C ASN A 87 -32.12 -18.41 13.36
N PRO A 88 -32.83 -19.35 14.03
CA PRO A 88 -32.20 -20.38 14.85
C PRO A 88 -31.20 -21.27 14.11
N PHE A 89 -31.44 -21.57 12.82
CA PHE A 89 -30.53 -22.38 12.01
C PHE A 89 -29.21 -21.64 11.74
N TYR A 90 -29.29 -20.40 11.26
CA TYR A 90 -28.11 -19.58 10.96
C TYR A 90 -27.34 -19.19 12.22
N ARG A 91 -28.05 -18.92 13.31
CA ARG A 91 -27.43 -18.66 14.61
C ARG A 91 -26.62 -19.87 15.09
N ARG A 92 -27.17 -21.08 14.97
CA ARG A 92 -26.45 -22.32 15.33
C ARG A 92 -25.25 -22.56 14.44
N SER A 93 -25.35 -22.35 13.13
CA SER A 93 -24.21 -22.54 12.22
C SER A 93 -23.09 -21.52 12.49
N LEU A 94 -23.43 -20.25 12.73
CA LEU A 94 -22.46 -19.24 13.16
C LEU A 94 -21.78 -19.62 14.47
N GLN A 95 -22.54 -20.02 15.48
CA GLN A 95 -21.96 -20.40 16.77
C GLN A 95 -21.09 -21.67 16.69
N ALA A 96 -21.47 -22.64 15.85
CA ALA A 96 -20.63 -23.81 15.59
C ALA A 96 -19.31 -23.42 14.91
N TYR A 97 -19.37 -22.52 13.93
CA TYR A 97 -18.19 -21.97 13.27
C TYR A 97 -17.27 -21.20 14.24
N LEU A 98 -17.82 -20.30 15.06
CA LEU A 98 -17.04 -19.54 16.06
C LEU A 98 -16.40 -20.47 17.11
N SER A 99 -17.13 -21.51 17.52
CA SER A 99 -16.62 -22.52 18.47
C SER A 99 -15.45 -23.29 17.86
N TRP A 100 -15.59 -23.73 16.60
CA TRP A 100 -14.52 -24.37 15.85
C TRP A 100 -13.28 -23.46 15.74
N GLN A 101 -13.47 -22.20 15.32
CA GLN A 101 -12.38 -21.25 15.13
C GLN A 101 -11.62 -20.99 16.44
N LYS A 102 -12.34 -20.71 17.53
CA LYS A 102 -11.75 -20.42 18.84
C LYS A 102 -11.04 -21.64 19.41
N GLN A 103 -11.65 -22.81 19.28
CA GLN A 103 -11.09 -24.04 19.85
C GLN A 103 -9.87 -24.54 19.09
N THR A 104 -9.85 -24.36 17.76
CA THR A 104 -8.67 -24.62 16.91
C THR A 104 -7.52 -23.70 17.30
N ARG A 105 -7.80 -22.41 17.53
CA ARG A 105 -6.81 -21.44 18.00
C ARG A 105 -6.21 -21.85 19.35
N HIS A 106 -7.05 -22.19 20.33
CA HIS A 106 -6.57 -22.70 21.62
C HIS A 106 -5.75 -23.99 21.48
N TRP A 107 -6.14 -24.90 20.60
CA TRP A 107 -5.36 -26.12 20.37
C TRP A 107 -3.94 -25.81 19.87
N ILE A 108 -3.79 -24.83 18.99
CA ILE A 108 -2.48 -24.35 18.49
C ILE A 108 -1.71 -23.64 19.61
N ASP A 109 -2.35 -22.77 20.38
CA ASP A 109 -1.71 -22.01 21.47
C ASP A 109 -1.19 -22.90 22.60
N ASP A 110 -1.95 -23.93 22.95
CA ASP A 110 -1.61 -24.91 23.99
C ASP A 110 -0.70 -26.03 23.45
N SER A 111 -0.36 -26.03 22.15
CA SER A 111 0.57 -27.01 21.56
C SER A 111 2.03 -26.67 21.89
N ASN A 112 2.85 -27.70 22.08
CA ASN A 112 4.28 -27.56 22.38
C ASN A 112 5.12 -27.32 21.10
N LEU A 113 4.55 -26.56 20.16
CA LEU A 113 5.20 -26.12 18.94
C LEU A 113 6.19 -25.00 19.25
N SER A 114 7.24 -24.89 18.43
CA SER A 114 8.10 -23.70 18.42
C SER A 114 7.24 -22.45 18.16
N ALA A 115 7.72 -21.27 18.60
CA ALA A 115 7.02 -20.00 18.32
C ALA A 115 6.73 -19.83 16.82
N ASP A 116 7.69 -20.24 15.98
CA ASP A 116 7.61 -20.17 14.52
C ASP A 116 6.54 -21.09 13.94
N ASP A 117 6.52 -22.36 14.35
CA ASP A 117 5.53 -23.33 13.87
C ASP A 117 4.12 -22.96 14.35
N ARG A 118 4.00 -22.39 15.55
CA ARG A 118 2.74 -21.91 16.10
C ARG A 118 2.18 -20.74 15.29
N ALA A 119 3.01 -19.75 14.95
CA ALA A 119 2.60 -18.61 14.12
C ALA A 119 2.16 -19.06 12.71
N ARG A 120 2.93 -19.94 12.07
CA ARG A 120 2.58 -20.52 10.76
C ARG A 120 1.30 -21.35 10.82
N ALA A 121 1.10 -22.13 11.89
CA ALA A 121 -0.12 -22.90 12.11
C ALA A 121 -1.33 -21.97 12.24
N HIS A 122 -1.24 -20.89 13.03
CA HIS A 122 -2.31 -19.90 13.14
C HIS A 122 -2.68 -19.30 11.79
N PHE A 123 -1.69 -18.94 10.97
CA PHE A 123 -1.94 -18.43 9.62
C PHE A 123 -2.63 -19.45 8.71
N ALA A 124 -2.12 -20.69 8.66
CA ALA A 124 -2.69 -21.75 7.82
C ALA A 124 -4.12 -22.13 8.25
N PHE A 125 -4.37 -22.23 9.56
CA PHE A 125 -5.70 -22.54 10.08
C PHE A 125 -6.67 -21.37 9.96
N ALA A 126 -6.21 -20.12 10.01
CA ALA A 126 -7.05 -18.97 9.68
C ALA A 126 -7.57 -19.07 8.24
N LEU A 127 -6.70 -19.40 7.27
CA LEU A 127 -7.09 -19.60 5.87
C LEU A 127 -8.11 -20.74 5.69
N LEU A 128 -7.87 -21.89 6.33
CA LEU A 128 -8.79 -23.03 6.26
C LEU A 128 -10.13 -22.71 6.92
N ASN A 129 -10.11 -22.05 8.08
CA ASN A 129 -11.32 -21.67 8.80
C ASN A 129 -12.16 -20.70 7.96
N ASP A 130 -11.55 -19.68 7.36
CA ASP A 130 -12.28 -18.76 6.50
C ASP A 130 -12.83 -19.48 5.25
N ALA A 131 -12.12 -20.44 4.67
CA ALA A 131 -12.61 -21.22 3.52
C ALA A 131 -13.86 -22.07 3.82
N VAL A 132 -13.98 -22.59 5.05
CA VAL A 132 -15.16 -23.36 5.48
C VAL A 132 -16.23 -22.51 6.15
N SER A 133 -16.05 -21.18 6.21
CA SER A 133 -17.01 -20.29 6.83
C SER A 133 -18.39 -20.42 6.17
N PRO A 134 -19.49 -20.54 6.94
CA PRO A 134 -20.82 -20.70 6.38
C PRO A 134 -21.24 -19.49 5.53
N SER A 135 -20.70 -18.30 5.82
CA SER A 135 -20.91 -17.08 5.02
C SER A 135 -20.26 -17.12 3.63
N ASN A 136 -19.28 -18.00 3.39
CA ASN A 136 -18.58 -18.13 2.12
C ASN A 136 -19.16 -19.22 1.21
N THR A 137 -20.24 -19.87 1.65
CA THR A 137 -20.93 -20.95 0.93
C THR A 137 -22.32 -20.50 0.45
N LEU A 138 -23.00 -21.34 -0.34
CA LEU A 138 -24.40 -21.11 -0.73
C LEU A 138 -25.38 -21.07 0.46
N LEU A 139 -24.93 -21.47 1.65
CA LEU A 139 -25.68 -21.29 2.90
C LEU A 139 -25.64 -19.85 3.42
N ASN A 140 -25.04 -18.89 2.69
CA ASN A 140 -25.11 -17.49 3.05
C ASN A 140 -26.56 -16.97 2.91
N PRO A 141 -27.14 -16.34 3.95
CA PRO A 141 -28.53 -15.87 3.90
C PRO A 141 -28.75 -14.83 2.80
N LEU A 142 -27.76 -13.99 2.48
CA LEU A 142 -27.82 -13.05 1.37
C LEU A 142 -27.85 -13.76 0.02
N ALA A 143 -27.08 -14.85 -0.13
CA ALA A 143 -27.06 -15.64 -1.36
C ALA A 143 -28.41 -16.32 -1.62
N ILE A 144 -29.04 -16.87 -0.57
CA ILE A 144 -30.36 -17.49 -0.68
C ILE A 144 -31.43 -16.44 -0.97
N LYS A 145 -31.40 -15.27 -0.31
CA LYS A 145 -32.31 -14.16 -0.60
C LYS A 145 -32.18 -13.71 -2.06
N GLU A 146 -30.96 -13.52 -2.54
CA GLU A 146 -30.70 -13.07 -3.91
C GLU A 146 -31.05 -14.15 -4.95
N LEU A 147 -30.83 -15.43 -4.65
CA LEU A 147 -31.28 -16.55 -5.48
C LEU A 147 -32.80 -16.49 -5.70
N LEU A 148 -33.56 -16.29 -4.62
CA LEU A 148 -35.02 -16.20 -4.69
C LEU A 148 -35.47 -14.92 -5.41
N ASN A 149 -34.90 -13.76 -5.05
CA ASN A 149 -35.27 -12.46 -5.63
C ASN A 149 -34.97 -12.37 -7.13
N SER A 150 -33.87 -12.99 -7.58
CA SER A 150 -33.47 -12.97 -8.99
C SER A 150 -34.04 -14.12 -9.82
N GLY A 151 -34.84 -15.01 -9.22
CA GLY A 151 -35.36 -16.20 -9.89
C GLY A 151 -34.28 -17.18 -10.36
N GLY A 152 -33.13 -17.23 -9.67
CA GLY A 152 -31.99 -18.08 -10.04
C GLY A 152 -30.94 -17.42 -10.95
N ASN A 153 -31.21 -16.25 -11.52
CA ASN A 153 -30.27 -15.55 -12.42
C ASN A 153 -28.99 -15.10 -11.72
N SER A 154 -28.98 -14.89 -10.40
CA SER A 154 -27.76 -14.58 -9.63
C SER A 154 -26.73 -15.71 -9.68
N VAL A 155 -27.17 -16.97 -9.58
CA VAL A 155 -26.27 -18.13 -9.64
C VAL A 155 -25.70 -18.34 -11.03
N VAL A 156 -26.50 -18.15 -12.08
CA VAL A 156 -26.01 -18.24 -13.47
C VAL A 156 -24.92 -17.20 -13.71
N ARG A 157 -25.16 -15.94 -13.30
CA ARG A 157 -24.14 -14.88 -13.36
C ARG A 157 -22.91 -15.21 -12.52
N GLY A 158 -23.11 -15.74 -11.30
CA GLY A 158 -22.04 -16.13 -10.40
C GLY A 158 -21.13 -17.22 -10.94
N VAL A 159 -21.71 -18.26 -11.55
CA VAL A 159 -20.96 -19.35 -12.21
C VAL A 159 -20.20 -18.81 -13.43
N SER A 160 -20.83 -17.94 -14.23
CA SER A 160 -20.17 -17.28 -15.36
C SER A 160 -18.96 -16.44 -14.90
N ASN A 161 -19.11 -15.69 -13.81
CA ASN A 161 -18.03 -14.90 -13.21
C ASN A 161 -16.88 -15.80 -12.72
N LEU A 162 -17.20 -16.94 -12.08
CA LEU A 162 -16.20 -17.91 -11.63
C LEU A 162 -15.41 -18.51 -12.80
N PHE A 163 -16.10 -18.90 -13.89
CA PHE A 163 -15.44 -19.41 -15.08
C PHE A 163 -14.54 -18.35 -15.75
N ASP A 164 -15.01 -17.10 -15.85
CA ASP A 164 -14.19 -16.00 -16.38
C ASP A 164 -12.94 -15.76 -15.53
N ASP A 165 -13.07 -15.76 -14.20
CA ASP A 165 -11.94 -15.56 -13.29
C ASP A 165 -10.96 -16.74 -13.25
N LEU A 166 -11.44 -17.98 -13.41
CA LEU A 166 -10.58 -19.15 -13.57
C LEU A 166 -9.71 -19.06 -14.83
N LEU A 167 -10.26 -18.55 -15.93
CA LEU A 167 -9.57 -18.41 -17.20
C LEU A 167 -8.67 -17.17 -17.27
N HIS A 168 -9.14 -16.03 -16.76
CA HIS A 168 -8.55 -14.71 -17.01
C HIS A 168 -8.03 -13.99 -15.75
N ASN A 169 -8.24 -14.55 -14.55
CA ASN A 169 -7.85 -13.95 -13.28
C ASN A 169 -7.20 -14.95 -12.29
N ASN A 170 -6.58 -16.02 -12.82
CA ASN A 170 -5.84 -17.03 -12.04
C ASN A 170 -6.67 -17.71 -10.92
N GLY A 171 -8.00 -17.76 -11.08
CA GLY A 171 -8.91 -18.36 -10.10
C GLY A 171 -9.16 -17.53 -8.84
N LEU A 172 -8.76 -16.25 -8.81
CA LEU A 172 -9.13 -15.31 -7.76
C LEU A 172 -10.35 -14.46 -8.19
N PRO A 173 -11.24 -14.05 -7.27
CA PRO A 173 -12.32 -13.12 -7.58
C PRO A 173 -11.81 -11.81 -8.14
N ARG A 174 -12.33 -11.38 -9.30
CA ARG A 174 -12.06 -10.04 -9.83
C ARG A 174 -12.55 -8.96 -8.86
N GLN A 175 -11.69 -8.00 -8.55
CA GLN A 175 -12.02 -6.92 -7.63
C GLN A 175 -12.57 -5.66 -8.34
N VAL A 176 -12.44 -5.59 -9.66
CA VAL A 176 -12.86 -4.44 -10.47
C VAL A 176 -13.26 -4.86 -11.88
N THR A 177 -14.23 -4.17 -12.46
CA THR A 177 -14.64 -4.35 -13.86
C THR A 177 -13.59 -3.69 -14.77
N LYS A 178 -12.78 -4.49 -15.47
CA LYS A 178 -11.71 -3.99 -16.36
C LYS A 178 -12.22 -3.11 -17.50
N GLN A 179 -13.50 -3.22 -17.85
CA GLN A 179 -14.15 -2.46 -18.93
C GLN A 179 -14.50 -1.03 -18.52
N ALA A 180 -14.54 -0.72 -17.21
CA ALA A 180 -14.93 0.60 -16.72
C ALA A 180 -13.79 1.63 -16.79
N PHE A 181 -12.53 1.19 -16.87
CA PHE A 181 -11.38 2.06 -16.82
C PHE A 181 -10.37 1.80 -17.94
N GLU A 182 -9.94 2.88 -18.58
CA GLU A 182 -8.87 2.87 -19.58
C GLU A 182 -7.92 4.05 -19.32
N VAL A 183 -6.62 3.75 -19.19
CA VAL A 183 -5.56 4.73 -18.91
C VAL A 183 -5.43 5.69 -20.09
N GLY A 184 -5.59 6.98 -19.82
CA GLY A 184 -5.61 8.06 -20.80
C GLY A 184 -6.99 8.38 -21.38
N LYS A 185 -8.05 7.64 -21.04
CA LYS A 185 -9.43 7.95 -21.45
C LYS A 185 -10.37 8.21 -20.29
N THR A 186 -10.31 7.38 -19.24
CA THR A 186 -11.18 7.53 -18.05
C THR A 186 -10.38 7.76 -16.77
N VAL A 187 -9.13 7.29 -16.71
CA VAL A 187 -8.15 7.60 -15.66
C VAL A 187 -6.88 8.19 -16.28
N ALA A 188 -6.09 8.95 -15.53
CA ALA A 188 -4.89 9.63 -16.04
C ALA A 188 -5.20 10.56 -17.23
N THR A 189 -6.30 11.30 -17.13
CA THR A 189 -6.86 12.12 -18.23
C THR A 189 -6.44 13.58 -18.17
N THR A 190 -5.63 13.97 -17.19
CA THR A 190 -5.21 15.38 -17.07
C THR A 190 -4.32 15.76 -18.27
N PRO A 191 -4.68 16.81 -19.03
CA PRO A 191 -3.95 17.16 -20.24
C PRO A 191 -2.47 17.49 -19.96
N GLY A 192 -1.57 16.92 -20.75
CA GLY A 192 -0.13 17.13 -20.63
C GLY A 192 0.59 16.54 -21.84
N SER A 193 1.93 16.56 -21.80
CA SER A 193 2.77 15.94 -22.83
C SER A 193 4.03 15.37 -22.20
N VAL A 194 4.53 14.28 -22.78
CA VAL A 194 5.88 13.79 -22.48
C VAL A 194 6.88 14.78 -23.07
N VAL A 195 7.75 15.33 -22.21
CA VAL A 195 8.75 16.34 -22.59
C VAL A 195 10.17 15.79 -22.56
N PHE A 196 10.36 14.63 -21.94
CA PHE A 196 11.62 13.89 -21.96
C PHE A 196 11.38 12.40 -21.81
N ARG A 197 12.24 11.59 -22.43
CA ARG A 197 12.21 10.14 -22.32
C ARG A 197 13.64 9.61 -22.36
N ASN A 198 13.96 8.74 -21.42
CA ASN A 198 15.14 7.87 -21.48
C ASN A 198 14.69 6.41 -21.31
N GLU A 199 15.64 5.49 -21.13
CA GLU A 199 15.32 4.07 -21.03
C GLU A 199 14.46 3.71 -19.80
N LEU A 200 14.57 4.48 -18.70
CA LEU A 200 13.93 4.17 -17.42
C LEU A 200 12.63 4.93 -17.19
N LEU A 201 12.48 6.14 -17.74
CA LEU A 201 11.32 6.99 -17.48
C LEU A 201 10.90 7.86 -18.66
N GLU A 202 9.62 8.19 -18.66
CA GLU A 202 9.04 9.34 -19.35
C GLU A 202 8.80 10.46 -18.32
N LEU A 203 9.18 11.69 -18.65
CA LEU A 203 8.86 12.88 -17.87
C LEU A 203 7.69 13.60 -18.52
N ILE A 204 6.57 13.67 -17.80
CA ILE A 204 5.35 14.33 -18.24
C ILE A 204 5.32 15.74 -17.67
N GLN A 205 5.08 16.75 -18.50
CA GLN A 205 4.69 18.09 -18.08
C GLN A 205 3.20 18.27 -18.33
N TYR A 206 2.45 18.65 -17.29
CA TYR A 206 1.02 18.89 -17.42
C TYR A 206 0.71 20.32 -17.89
N LYS A 207 -0.42 20.47 -18.60
CA LYS A 207 -0.95 21.77 -18.98
C LYS A 207 -1.40 22.52 -17.72
N PRO A 208 -0.95 23.77 -17.53
CA PRO A 208 -1.40 24.60 -16.43
C PRO A 208 -2.92 24.77 -16.40
N MET A 209 -3.50 24.92 -15.20
CA MET A 209 -4.94 25.11 -14.99
C MET A 209 -5.25 26.40 -14.21
N SER A 210 -4.33 27.36 -14.21
CA SER A 210 -4.43 28.63 -13.51
C SER A 210 -3.84 29.76 -14.37
N GLU A 211 -4.30 31.00 -14.16
CA GLU A 211 -3.78 32.19 -14.87
C GLU A 211 -2.33 32.50 -14.49
N LYS A 212 -1.99 32.28 -13.21
CA LYS A 212 -0.65 32.44 -12.68
C LYS A 212 -0.11 31.12 -12.15
N GLN A 213 1.20 30.93 -12.27
CA GLN A 213 1.92 29.77 -11.76
C GLN A 213 3.16 30.18 -10.97
N TYR A 214 3.56 29.36 -10.01
CA TYR A 214 4.78 29.55 -9.24
C TYR A 214 6.03 29.25 -10.07
N ALA A 215 7.11 29.99 -9.81
CA ALA A 215 8.34 29.91 -10.60
C ALA A 215 9.14 28.61 -10.43
N LYS A 216 9.06 27.94 -9.27
CA LYS A 216 9.72 26.66 -9.02
C LYS A 216 8.74 25.50 -9.29
N PRO A 217 9.08 24.54 -10.16
CA PRO A 217 8.19 23.43 -10.48
C PRO A 217 8.12 22.40 -9.35
N LEU A 218 7.07 21.59 -9.37
CA LEU A 218 6.89 20.38 -8.57
C LEU A 218 7.19 19.16 -9.43
N LEU A 219 8.20 18.37 -9.08
CA LEU A 219 8.50 17.07 -9.67
C LEU A 219 7.97 15.95 -8.77
N VAL A 220 6.94 15.26 -9.25
CA VAL A 220 6.31 14.13 -8.56
C VAL A 220 6.96 12.82 -9.00
N VAL A 221 7.40 12.04 -8.02
CA VAL A 221 8.14 10.79 -8.16
C VAL A 221 7.31 9.68 -7.50
N PRO A 222 6.51 8.95 -8.29
CA PRO A 222 5.72 7.83 -7.79
C PRO A 222 6.63 6.64 -7.43
N PRO A 223 6.09 5.64 -6.72
CA PRO A 223 6.79 4.37 -6.56
C PRO A 223 7.03 3.69 -7.91
N GLN A 224 8.11 2.91 -8.00
CA GLN A 224 8.38 1.99 -9.11
C GLN A 224 7.44 0.77 -9.07
N ILE A 225 6.82 0.55 -7.91
CA ILE A 225 5.80 -0.46 -7.65
C ILE A 225 4.44 0.15 -7.98
N ASN A 226 3.75 -0.45 -8.95
CA ASN A 226 2.55 0.08 -9.62
C ASN A 226 2.81 1.39 -10.39
N LYS A 227 1.77 1.92 -11.02
CA LYS A 227 1.89 3.02 -11.99
C LYS A 227 1.64 4.38 -11.38
N TYR A 228 2.17 5.43 -12.02
CA TYR A 228 2.13 6.79 -11.48
C TYR A 228 0.72 7.37 -11.31
N TYR A 229 -0.26 6.85 -12.07
CA TYR A 229 -1.58 7.47 -12.16
C TYR A 229 -2.42 7.38 -10.88
N ILE A 230 -1.87 6.83 -9.78
CA ILE A 230 -2.44 7.03 -8.45
C ILE A 230 -2.57 8.51 -8.09
N PHE A 231 -1.69 9.37 -8.61
CA PHE A 231 -1.77 10.82 -8.43
C PHE A 231 -2.77 11.52 -9.36
N ASP A 232 -3.29 10.80 -10.36
CA ASP A 232 -4.11 11.33 -11.44
C ASP A 232 -5.19 10.33 -11.86
N LEU A 233 -6.00 9.85 -10.91
CA LEU A 233 -7.07 8.89 -11.18
C LEU A 233 -8.20 9.54 -11.99
N SER A 234 -9.26 10.00 -11.32
CA SER A 234 -10.38 10.72 -11.93
C SER A 234 -10.29 12.23 -11.65
N PRO A 235 -11.02 13.09 -12.37
CA PRO A 235 -11.04 14.53 -12.11
C PRO A 235 -11.41 14.91 -10.66
N ASN A 236 -12.16 14.05 -9.96
CA ASN A 236 -12.62 14.31 -8.59
C ASN A 236 -11.57 13.97 -7.52
N ASN A 237 -10.58 13.12 -7.84
CA ASN A 237 -9.54 12.66 -6.91
C ASN A 237 -8.13 12.77 -7.50
N SER A 238 -7.93 13.60 -8.52
CA SER A 238 -6.61 13.89 -9.10
C SER A 238 -5.87 14.93 -8.26
N PHE A 239 -4.79 14.49 -7.61
CA PHE A 239 -3.83 15.38 -6.97
C PHE A 239 -3.17 16.31 -8.00
N VAL A 240 -2.89 15.80 -9.20
CA VAL A 240 -2.29 16.60 -10.28
C VAL A 240 -3.20 17.79 -10.63
N GLN A 241 -4.50 17.58 -10.84
CA GLN A 241 -5.42 18.69 -11.12
C GLN A 241 -5.53 19.66 -9.94
N PHE A 242 -5.53 19.15 -8.71
CA PHE A 242 -5.53 20.00 -7.52
C PHE A 242 -4.29 20.90 -7.49
N ALA A 243 -3.09 20.37 -7.72
CA ALA A 243 -1.86 21.14 -7.77
C ALA A 243 -1.86 22.19 -8.90
N LEU A 244 -2.28 21.80 -10.11
CA LEU A 244 -2.33 22.69 -11.28
C LEU A 244 -3.34 23.84 -11.10
N LYS A 245 -4.53 23.55 -10.56
CA LYS A 245 -5.56 24.58 -10.27
C LYS A 245 -5.08 25.60 -9.24
N ASN A 246 -4.14 25.21 -8.38
CA ASN A 246 -3.56 26.07 -7.34
C ASN A 246 -2.19 26.67 -7.72
N GLY A 247 -1.90 26.75 -9.02
CA GLY A 247 -0.74 27.48 -9.56
C GLY A 247 0.58 26.74 -9.49
N LEU A 248 0.62 25.46 -9.10
CA LEU A 248 1.85 24.68 -9.16
C LEU A 248 2.08 24.18 -10.58
N GLN A 249 3.30 24.31 -11.07
CA GLN A 249 3.70 23.68 -12.32
C GLN A 249 4.15 22.25 -12.06
N VAL A 250 3.40 21.27 -12.57
CA VAL A 250 3.58 19.87 -12.21
C VAL A 250 4.29 19.10 -13.32
N PHE A 251 5.37 18.42 -12.93
CA PHE A 251 6.03 17.38 -13.69
C PHE A 251 5.84 16.04 -12.99
N MET A 252 5.66 14.98 -13.76
CA MET A 252 5.43 13.63 -13.24
C MET A 252 6.38 12.64 -13.90
N VAL A 253 7.05 11.84 -13.09
CA VAL A 253 7.83 10.71 -13.57
C VAL A 253 6.89 9.53 -13.85
N SER A 254 6.93 9.02 -15.08
CA SER A 254 6.27 7.79 -15.50
C SER A 254 7.34 6.72 -15.73
N TRP A 255 7.51 5.83 -14.75
CA TRP A 255 8.50 4.75 -14.81
C TRP A 255 8.17 3.73 -15.90
N ARG A 256 9.19 3.24 -16.58
CA ARG A 256 9.07 2.09 -17.48
C ARG A 256 8.78 0.82 -16.67
N ASN A 257 7.83 0.01 -17.16
CA ASN A 257 7.66 -1.35 -16.66
C ASN A 257 8.82 -2.22 -17.20
N PRO A 258 9.73 -2.73 -16.36
CA PRO A 258 10.92 -3.43 -16.80
C PRO A 258 10.61 -4.82 -17.38
N ASP A 259 11.62 -5.39 -18.04
CA ASP A 259 11.61 -6.72 -18.60
C ASP A 259 12.93 -7.41 -18.21
N VAL A 260 13.08 -8.69 -18.56
CA VAL A 260 14.22 -9.53 -18.14
C VAL A 260 15.58 -8.91 -18.49
N ARG A 261 15.68 -8.09 -19.55
CA ARG A 261 16.95 -7.45 -19.96
C ARG A 261 17.37 -6.33 -19.02
N HIS A 262 16.41 -5.76 -18.30
CA HIS A 262 16.61 -4.66 -17.38
C HIS A 262 17.00 -5.13 -15.97
N ARG A 263 17.32 -6.41 -15.78
CA ARG A 263 17.57 -7.03 -14.47
C ARG A 263 18.59 -6.31 -13.59
N GLU A 264 19.56 -5.64 -14.20
CA GLU A 264 20.66 -4.94 -13.51
C GLU A 264 20.30 -3.51 -13.08
N TRP A 265 19.07 -3.05 -13.31
CA TRP A 265 18.63 -1.72 -12.85
C TRP A 265 18.38 -1.72 -11.34
N GLY A 266 19.34 -1.19 -10.59
CA GLY A 266 19.26 -0.98 -9.14
C GLY A 266 18.88 0.45 -8.77
N LEU A 267 18.83 0.75 -7.47
CA LEU A 267 18.48 2.07 -6.93
C LEU A 267 19.35 3.19 -7.52
N SER A 268 20.66 2.94 -7.71
CA SER A 268 21.57 3.90 -8.35
C SER A 268 21.15 4.23 -9.80
N THR A 269 20.68 3.25 -10.57
CA THR A 269 20.21 3.49 -11.94
C THR A 269 18.97 4.39 -11.94
N TYR A 270 18.02 4.13 -11.03
CA TYR A 270 16.81 4.94 -10.88
C TYR A 270 17.12 6.37 -10.39
N VAL A 271 18.06 6.52 -9.46
CA VAL A 271 18.48 7.85 -8.97
C VAL A 271 19.22 8.65 -10.04
N ALA A 272 20.08 8.02 -10.84
CA ALA A 272 20.72 8.68 -11.97
C ALA A 272 19.69 9.17 -13.01
N ALA A 273 18.73 8.32 -13.38
CA ALA A 273 17.64 8.70 -14.29
C ALA A 273 16.78 9.83 -13.70
N LEU A 274 16.54 9.83 -12.38
CA LEU A 274 15.81 10.90 -11.71
C LEU A 274 16.61 12.22 -11.67
N GLU A 275 17.94 12.19 -11.51
CA GLU A 275 18.78 13.38 -11.63
C GLU A 275 18.69 13.98 -13.05
N GLU A 276 18.62 13.15 -14.09
CA GLU A 276 18.36 13.62 -15.46
C GLU A 276 17.01 14.31 -15.56
N ALA A 277 15.93 13.69 -15.07
CA ALA A 277 14.59 14.29 -15.08
C ALA A 277 14.56 15.63 -14.32
N LEU A 278 15.21 15.70 -13.16
CA LEU A 278 15.40 16.95 -12.40
C LEU A 278 16.08 18.03 -13.24
N ASN A 279 17.13 17.68 -13.98
CA ASN A 279 17.84 18.62 -14.85
C ASN A 279 16.96 19.10 -16.01
N VAL A 280 16.15 18.20 -16.60
CA VAL A 280 15.19 18.57 -17.64
C VAL A 280 14.11 19.52 -17.10
N CYS A 281 13.53 19.24 -15.93
CA CYS A 281 12.59 20.14 -15.28
C CYS A 281 13.19 21.55 -15.14
N ARG A 282 14.44 21.66 -14.68
CA ARG A 282 15.12 22.95 -14.52
C ARG A 282 15.40 23.63 -15.87
N ALA A 283 15.76 22.86 -16.89
CA ALA A 283 16.03 23.38 -18.23
C ALA A 283 14.76 23.90 -18.92
N ILE A 284 13.63 23.21 -18.79
CA ILE A 284 12.33 23.63 -19.35
C ILE A 284 11.84 24.90 -18.67
N THR A 285 11.94 24.95 -17.34
CA THR A 285 11.31 26.01 -16.54
C THR A 285 12.20 27.23 -16.32
N GLY A 286 13.51 27.08 -16.56
CA GLY A 286 14.52 28.06 -16.18
C GLY A 286 14.71 28.19 -14.67
N ALA A 287 14.05 27.34 -13.86
CA ALA A 287 14.15 27.39 -12.42
C ALA A 287 15.51 26.84 -11.95
N ARG A 288 16.12 27.53 -10.98
CA ARG A 288 17.36 27.03 -10.36
C ARG A 288 17.10 25.84 -9.44
N GLU A 289 15.90 25.76 -8.88
CA GLU A 289 15.50 24.83 -7.83
C GLU A 289 14.16 24.17 -8.19
N VAL A 290 13.96 22.94 -7.72
CA VAL A 290 12.74 22.14 -7.92
C VAL A 290 12.21 21.68 -6.58
N ASN A 291 10.89 21.65 -6.43
CA ASN A 291 10.24 20.98 -5.32
C ASN A 291 10.03 19.50 -5.66
N LEU A 292 10.38 18.60 -4.75
CA LEU A 292 10.19 17.16 -4.93
C LEU A 292 8.95 16.69 -4.16
N MET A 293 8.26 15.71 -4.72
CA MET A 293 7.25 14.92 -4.01
C MET A 293 7.46 13.45 -4.31
N GLY A 294 7.73 12.64 -3.29
CA GLY A 294 7.89 11.19 -3.40
C GLY A 294 6.78 10.47 -2.63
N ALA A 295 6.29 9.35 -3.17
CA ALA A 295 5.40 8.46 -2.44
C ALA A 295 5.95 7.04 -2.35
N CYS A 296 5.79 6.39 -1.19
CA CYS A 296 6.27 5.04 -0.94
C CYS A 296 7.75 4.88 -1.37
N ALA A 297 8.09 3.92 -2.24
CA ALA A 297 9.45 3.72 -2.77
C ALA A 297 9.98 4.93 -3.59
N GLY A 298 9.10 5.76 -4.15
CA GLY A 298 9.48 7.04 -4.76
C GLY A 298 10.04 8.01 -3.72
N GLY A 299 9.56 7.96 -2.48
CA GLY A 299 10.13 8.66 -1.33
C GLY A 299 11.57 8.26 -1.02
N LEU A 300 11.85 6.95 -0.99
CA LEU A 300 13.21 6.42 -0.85
C LEU A 300 14.11 6.91 -1.99
N THR A 301 13.60 6.90 -3.23
CA THR A 301 14.35 7.35 -4.41
C THR A 301 14.70 8.84 -4.33
N ILE A 302 13.78 9.71 -3.92
CA ILE A 302 14.08 11.15 -3.77
C ILE A 302 15.00 11.43 -2.59
N ALA A 303 14.93 10.65 -1.50
CA ALA A 303 15.84 10.78 -0.36
C ALA A 303 17.27 10.40 -0.77
N ALA A 304 17.43 9.28 -1.49
CA ALA A 304 18.69 8.85 -2.06
C ALA A 304 19.27 9.89 -3.04
N LEU A 305 18.43 10.47 -3.92
CA LEU A 305 18.86 11.57 -4.80
C LEU A 305 19.34 12.78 -4.00
N GLN A 306 18.62 13.19 -2.96
CA GLN A 306 19.02 14.33 -2.13
C GLN A 306 20.35 14.07 -1.42
N GLY A 307 20.57 12.86 -0.90
CA GLY A 307 21.86 12.42 -0.36
C GLY A 307 22.98 12.48 -1.39
N HIS A 308 22.75 11.95 -2.60
CA HIS A 308 23.70 12.00 -3.71
C HIS A 308 24.06 13.44 -4.10
N LEU A 309 23.06 14.32 -4.23
CA LEU A 309 23.27 15.74 -4.52
C LEU A 309 23.98 16.46 -3.37
N GLN A 310 23.69 16.11 -2.12
CA GLN A 310 24.38 16.65 -0.95
C GLN A 310 25.87 16.29 -0.99
N ALA A 311 26.22 15.03 -1.25
CA ALA A 311 27.60 14.56 -1.35
C ALA A 311 28.36 15.28 -2.49
N LYS A 312 27.67 15.56 -3.60
CA LYS A 312 28.18 16.36 -4.74
C LYS A 312 28.18 17.87 -4.51
N ARG A 313 27.73 18.36 -3.34
CA ARG A 313 27.56 19.80 -3.01
C ARG A 313 26.60 20.54 -3.96
N GLN A 314 25.57 19.84 -4.40
CA GLN A 314 24.56 20.29 -5.37
C GLN A 314 23.14 20.28 -4.77
N LEU A 315 22.99 20.10 -3.45
CA LEU A 315 21.68 20.07 -2.77
C LEU A 315 20.83 21.32 -3.04
N ARG A 316 21.47 22.47 -3.27
CA ARG A 316 20.83 23.74 -3.68
C ARG A 316 19.98 23.68 -4.96
N ARG A 317 19.91 22.53 -5.64
CA ARG A 317 19.01 22.28 -6.78
C ARG A 317 17.61 21.90 -6.32
N ILE A 318 17.42 21.58 -5.04
CA ILE A 318 16.15 21.19 -4.44
C ILE A 318 15.70 22.31 -3.49
N SER A 319 14.45 22.75 -3.65
CA SER A 319 13.85 23.80 -2.82
C SER A 319 13.15 23.21 -1.59
N SER A 320 12.42 22.11 -1.77
CA SER A 320 11.69 21.41 -0.72
C SER A 320 11.39 19.97 -1.12
N ALA A 321 11.06 19.11 -0.15
CA ALA A 321 10.69 17.72 -0.40
C ALA A 321 9.42 17.30 0.37
N SER A 322 8.44 16.73 -0.32
CA SER A 322 7.26 16.11 0.28
C SER A 322 7.37 14.59 0.22
N TYR A 323 7.13 13.91 1.35
CA TYR A 323 7.18 12.45 1.47
C TYR A 323 5.80 11.94 1.87
N LEU A 324 5.17 11.16 1.00
CA LEU A 324 3.85 10.58 1.25
C LEU A 324 4.03 9.10 1.54
N VAL A 325 3.63 8.64 2.73
CA VAL A 325 3.67 7.22 3.14
C VAL A 325 4.99 6.54 2.77
N SER A 326 6.10 7.22 3.05
CA SER A 326 7.44 6.83 2.59
C SER A 326 8.29 6.37 3.78
N LEU A 327 8.89 5.19 3.67
CA LEU A 327 9.81 4.64 4.67
C LEU A 327 11.26 4.96 4.29
N LEU A 328 11.95 5.67 5.17
CA LEU A 328 13.41 5.86 5.15
C LEU A 328 14.09 5.13 6.30
N ASP A 329 13.39 5.00 7.43
CA ASP A 329 13.69 4.06 8.51
C ASP A 329 12.89 2.77 8.27
N SER A 330 13.59 1.67 8.02
CA SER A 330 13.00 0.36 7.78
C SER A 330 12.82 -0.50 9.04
N GLN A 331 13.20 0.01 10.22
CA GLN A 331 12.91 -0.68 11.47
C GLN A 331 11.40 -0.77 11.64
N ILE A 332 10.86 -1.98 11.60
CA ILE A 332 9.45 -2.25 11.88
C ILE A 332 9.43 -3.22 13.05
N ASP A 333 8.88 -2.78 14.18
CA ASP A 333 8.65 -3.61 15.37
C ASP A 333 7.45 -4.53 15.11
N SER A 334 7.64 -5.55 14.27
CA SER A 334 6.63 -6.54 13.94
C SER A 334 7.10 -7.94 14.34
N PRO A 335 6.21 -8.80 14.84
CA PRO A 335 6.52 -10.23 14.95
C PRO A 335 6.95 -10.82 13.60
N ALA A 336 6.53 -10.23 12.48
CA ALA A 336 6.83 -10.71 11.13
C ALA A 336 8.29 -10.48 10.67
N THR A 337 8.95 -9.41 11.13
CA THR A 337 10.37 -9.12 10.83
C THR A 337 11.30 -10.14 11.50
N LEU A 338 10.83 -10.84 12.55
CA LEU A 338 11.54 -11.98 13.16
C LEU A 338 11.56 -13.23 12.25
N PHE A 339 10.77 -13.27 11.16
CA PHE A 339 10.63 -14.44 10.28
C PHE A 339 11.40 -14.34 8.96
N ALA A 340 12.07 -13.22 8.68
CA ALA A 340 12.94 -13.07 7.52
C ALA A 340 14.34 -13.65 7.82
N ASP A 341 14.46 -14.98 7.76
CA ASP A 341 15.76 -15.65 7.86
C ASP A 341 16.67 -15.26 6.68
N GLU A 342 17.97 -15.10 6.92
CA GLU A 342 18.97 -14.71 5.93
C GLU A 342 18.96 -15.65 4.72
N GLN A 343 18.71 -16.95 4.95
CA GLN A 343 18.58 -17.92 3.87
C GLN A 343 17.36 -17.67 2.97
N THR A 344 16.27 -17.13 3.53
CA THR A 344 15.05 -16.80 2.78
C THR A 344 15.25 -15.56 1.92
N LEU A 345 15.91 -14.54 2.48
CA LEU A 345 16.30 -13.32 1.77
C LEU A 345 17.22 -13.62 0.60
N GLU A 346 18.30 -14.38 0.83
CA GLU A 346 19.24 -14.75 -0.23
C GLU A 346 18.61 -15.65 -1.30
N ALA A 347 17.70 -16.55 -0.91
CA ALA A 347 16.94 -17.34 -1.87
C ALA A 347 16.00 -16.46 -2.73
N ALA A 348 15.36 -15.45 -2.13
CA ALA A 348 14.48 -14.51 -2.84
C ALA A 348 15.28 -13.66 -3.85
N LYS A 349 16.44 -13.13 -3.44
CA LYS A 349 17.38 -12.44 -4.34
C LYS A 349 17.80 -13.34 -5.49
N ARG A 350 18.30 -14.54 -5.20
CA ARG A 350 18.75 -15.49 -6.23
C ARG A 350 17.64 -15.85 -7.21
N ARG A 351 16.41 -16.08 -6.73
CA ARG A 351 15.25 -16.36 -7.59
C ARG A 351 14.94 -15.18 -8.51
N SER A 352 14.91 -13.97 -7.96
CA SER A 352 14.66 -12.75 -8.74
C SER A 352 15.73 -12.56 -9.81
N TYR A 353 17.01 -12.75 -9.49
CA TYR A 353 18.11 -12.71 -10.45
C TYR A 353 18.01 -13.79 -11.54
N GLN A 354 17.62 -15.01 -11.19
CA GLN A 354 17.39 -16.09 -12.16
C GLN A 354 16.23 -15.79 -13.12
N GLN A 355 15.17 -15.12 -12.62
CA GLN A 355 14.02 -14.71 -13.43
C GLN A 355 14.25 -13.37 -14.17
N GLY A 356 15.26 -12.60 -13.75
CA GLY A 356 15.59 -11.25 -14.25
C GLY A 356 14.71 -10.13 -13.68
N VAL A 357 13.45 -10.43 -13.36
CA VAL A 357 12.50 -9.50 -12.74
C VAL A 357 11.62 -10.23 -11.73
N LEU A 358 11.18 -9.54 -10.68
CA LEU A 358 10.07 -9.96 -9.85
C LEU A 358 8.76 -9.60 -10.56
N ASP A 359 7.92 -10.60 -10.84
CA ASP A 359 6.61 -10.39 -11.47
C ASP A 359 5.63 -9.78 -10.46
N GLY A 360 4.99 -8.66 -10.82
CA GLY A 360 4.04 -7.97 -9.94
C GLY A 360 2.86 -8.85 -9.48
N ARG A 361 2.52 -9.92 -10.22
CA ARG A 361 1.48 -10.88 -9.83
C ARG A 361 1.88 -11.73 -8.63
N ASP A 362 3.17 -12.05 -8.47
CA ASP A 362 3.65 -12.82 -7.32
C ASP A 362 3.57 -11.97 -6.04
N MET A 363 3.89 -10.68 -6.14
CA MET A 363 3.73 -9.73 -5.04
C MET A 363 2.25 -9.48 -4.69
N ALA A 364 1.39 -9.27 -5.70
CA ALA A 364 -0.05 -9.05 -5.52
C ALA A 364 -0.76 -10.25 -4.86
N LYS A 365 -0.35 -11.49 -5.17
CA LYS A 365 -0.86 -12.69 -4.51
C LYS A 365 -0.56 -12.66 -3.01
N VAL A 366 0.68 -12.35 -2.62
CA VAL A 366 1.05 -12.30 -1.20
C VAL A 366 0.22 -11.26 -0.46
N PHE A 367 0.01 -10.07 -1.04
CA PHE A 367 -0.88 -9.06 -0.48
C PHE A 367 -2.34 -9.53 -0.34
N ALA A 368 -2.91 -10.17 -1.36
CA ALA A 368 -4.28 -10.69 -1.32
C ALA A 368 -4.47 -11.77 -0.22
N TRP A 369 -3.46 -12.63 -0.02
CA TRP A 369 -3.50 -13.69 0.99
C TRP A 369 -3.30 -13.22 2.43
N MET A 370 -2.82 -11.99 2.65
CA MET A 370 -2.63 -11.42 4.01
C MET A 370 -3.90 -10.81 4.62
N ARG A 371 -4.90 -10.44 3.80
CA ARG A 371 -6.25 -10.04 4.24
C ARG A 371 -7.35 -10.77 3.45
N PRO A 372 -7.45 -12.10 3.61
CA PRO A 372 -8.33 -12.91 2.78
C PRO A 372 -9.81 -12.52 2.94
N ASN A 373 -10.25 -12.08 4.12
CA ASN A 373 -11.65 -11.67 4.33
C ASN A 373 -12.03 -10.44 3.50
N ASP A 374 -11.18 -9.41 3.51
CA ASP A 374 -11.46 -8.14 2.81
C ASP A 374 -11.19 -8.23 1.30
N LEU A 375 -10.14 -8.96 0.91
CA LEU A 375 -9.60 -8.94 -0.45
C LEU A 375 -9.99 -10.16 -1.30
N ILE A 376 -10.48 -11.24 -0.70
CA ILE A 376 -10.90 -12.46 -1.41
C ILE A 376 -12.35 -12.76 -1.11
N TRP A 377 -12.72 -12.98 0.16
CA TRP A 377 -14.04 -13.49 0.53
C TRP A 377 -15.18 -12.50 0.29
N ASN A 378 -14.97 -11.21 0.53
CA ASN A 378 -15.96 -10.19 0.18
C ASN A 378 -16.31 -10.21 -1.32
N TYR A 379 -15.32 -10.36 -2.20
CA TYR A 379 -15.53 -10.44 -3.65
C TYR A 379 -16.05 -11.81 -4.07
N TRP A 380 -15.64 -12.89 -3.40
CA TRP A 380 -16.19 -14.23 -3.60
C TRP A 380 -17.70 -14.25 -3.36
N ILE A 381 -18.15 -13.71 -2.23
CA ILE A 381 -19.58 -13.61 -1.89
C ILE A 381 -20.30 -12.76 -2.93
N ASN A 382 -19.83 -11.55 -3.20
CA ASN A 382 -20.52 -10.64 -4.12
C ASN A 382 -20.54 -11.15 -5.57
N ASN A 383 -19.40 -11.59 -6.09
CA ASN A 383 -19.28 -11.96 -7.50
C ASN A 383 -19.89 -13.32 -7.81
N TYR A 384 -19.62 -14.32 -6.97
CA TYR A 384 -19.97 -15.71 -7.26
C TYR A 384 -21.28 -16.14 -6.59
N LEU A 385 -21.54 -15.71 -5.36
CA LEU A 385 -22.77 -16.10 -4.66
C LEU A 385 -23.95 -15.16 -4.98
N LEU A 386 -23.71 -13.84 -5.05
CA LEU A 386 -24.75 -12.86 -5.36
C LEU A 386 -24.85 -12.54 -6.86
N GLY A 387 -23.90 -12.99 -7.68
CA GLY A 387 -23.88 -12.71 -9.12
C GLY A 387 -23.75 -11.22 -9.45
N LYS A 388 -23.18 -10.42 -8.55
CA LYS A 388 -22.96 -8.99 -8.73
C LYS A 388 -21.67 -8.75 -9.50
N GLU A 389 -21.63 -7.67 -10.27
CA GLU A 389 -20.38 -7.15 -10.81
C GLU A 389 -19.59 -6.45 -9.70
N PRO A 390 -18.25 -6.56 -9.67
CA PRO A 390 -17.44 -5.79 -8.74
C PRO A 390 -17.64 -4.28 -8.98
N PRO A 391 -17.55 -3.45 -7.92
CA PRO A 391 -17.71 -2.01 -8.08
C PRO A 391 -16.63 -1.43 -9.01
N ALA A 392 -17.00 -0.43 -9.81
CA ALA A 392 -16.08 0.37 -10.60
C ALA A 392 -15.30 1.33 -9.68
N PHE A 393 -14.30 0.81 -9.00
CA PHE A 393 -13.45 1.56 -8.09
C PHE A 393 -12.06 1.74 -8.70
N ASP A 394 -11.72 2.98 -9.01
CA ASP A 394 -10.50 3.40 -9.71
C ASP A 394 -9.21 3.01 -8.97
N ILE A 395 -9.21 3.09 -7.63
CA ILE A 395 -8.09 2.67 -6.79
C ILE A 395 -7.82 1.16 -6.93
N LEU A 396 -8.86 0.33 -7.04
CA LEU A 396 -8.68 -1.12 -7.26
C LEU A 396 -8.24 -1.43 -8.68
N TYR A 397 -8.68 -0.65 -9.66
CA TYR A 397 -8.15 -0.72 -11.02
C TYR A 397 -6.64 -0.44 -11.03
N TRP A 398 -6.21 0.64 -10.36
CA TRP A 398 -4.79 0.96 -10.19
C TRP A 398 -4.02 -0.16 -9.46
N ASN A 399 -4.58 -0.69 -8.37
CA ASN A 399 -3.92 -1.72 -7.58
C ASN A 399 -3.68 -3.02 -8.37
N ASN A 400 -4.57 -3.34 -9.32
CA ASN A 400 -4.44 -4.51 -10.17
C ASN A 400 -3.51 -4.30 -11.38
N ASP A 401 -3.20 -3.05 -11.72
CA ASP A 401 -2.31 -2.67 -12.83
C ASP A 401 -0.85 -2.59 -12.37
N ASN A 402 -0.35 -3.75 -11.93
CA ASN A 402 0.97 -3.90 -11.31
C ASN A 402 2.12 -3.72 -12.32
N THR A 403 3.30 -3.37 -11.80
CA THR A 403 4.56 -3.32 -12.55
C THR A 403 5.50 -4.44 -12.11
N ARG A 404 6.48 -4.77 -12.95
CA ARG A 404 7.59 -5.66 -12.60
C ARG A 404 8.67 -4.87 -11.86
N LEU A 405 9.45 -5.55 -11.02
CA LEU A 405 10.61 -4.96 -10.35
C LEU A 405 11.89 -5.62 -10.87
N PRO A 406 12.93 -4.87 -11.29
CA PRO A 406 14.20 -5.48 -11.69
C PRO A 406 14.87 -6.22 -10.54
N ALA A 407 15.62 -7.27 -10.84
CA ALA A 407 16.28 -8.08 -9.82
C ALA A 407 17.24 -7.29 -8.92
N ALA A 408 18.02 -6.37 -9.49
CA ALA A 408 18.92 -5.51 -8.72
C ALA A 408 18.16 -4.59 -7.76
N LEU A 409 17.17 -3.84 -8.23
CA LEU A 409 16.36 -2.98 -7.34
C LEU A 409 15.61 -3.80 -6.28
N HIS A 410 15.12 -4.99 -6.64
CA HIS A 410 14.52 -5.89 -5.67
C HIS A 410 15.51 -6.31 -4.57
N GLY A 411 16.74 -6.65 -4.95
CA GLY A 411 17.83 -6.91 -4.01
C GLY A 411 18.14 -5.71 -3.10
N ASP A 412 18.24 -4.51 -3.68
CA ASP A 412 18.48 -3.26 -2.95
C ASP A 412 17.39 -2.99 -1.91
N LEU A 413 16.12 -3.24 -2.24
CA LEU A 413 15.01 -3.09 -1.30
C LEU A 413 15.09 -4.12 -0.16
N LEU A 414 15.42 -5.38 -0.45
CA LEU A 414 15.61 -6.40 0.59
C LEU A 414 16.76 -6.03 1.53
N ASP A 415 17.88 -5.52 0.99
CA ASP A 415 18.99 -5.04 1.79
C ASP A 415 18.65 -3.79 2.59
N PHE A 416 17.81 -2.90 2.05
CA PHE A 416 17.28 -1.75 2.77
C PHE A 416 16.46 -2.17 3.99
N PHE A 417 15.56 -3.16 3.87
CA PHE A 417 14.80 -3.67 5.00
C PHE A 417 15.67 -4.42 6.02
N LYS A 418 16.65 -5.19 5.56
CA LYS A 418 17.55 -5.97 6.42
C LYS A 418 18.51 -5.08 7.22
N HIS A 419 19.13 -4.09 6.58
CA HIS A 419 20.25 -3.35 7.14
C HIS A 419 19.89 -1.95 7.64
N ASN A 420 18.68 -1.46 7.34
CA ASN A 420 18.23 -0.10 7.66
C ASN A 420 19.31 0.97 7.39
N PRO A 421 19.87 1.03 6.17
CA PRO A 421 21.14 1.71 5.90
C PRO A 421 21.06 3.24 6.02
N LEU A 422 19.87 3.82 5.92
CA LEU A 422 19.69 5.29 6.02
C LEU A 422 19.68 5.80 7.47
N SER A 423 19.63 4.91 8.46
CA SER A 423 19.69 5.27 9.89
C SER A 423 21.05 5.80 10.33
N HIS A 424 22.11 5.56 9.56
CA HIS A 424 23.48 5.97 9.88
C HIS A 424 24.19 6.56 8.65
N PRO A 425 25.06 7.58 8.84
CA PRO A 425 25.80 8.20 7.75
C PRO A 425 26.63 7.19 6.94
N GLY A 426 26.47 7.21 5.62
CA GLY A 426 27.22 6.35 4.70
C GLY A 426 26.76 4.90 4.66
N GLY A 427 25.69 4.52 5.37
CA GLY A 427 25.15 3.16 5.32
C GLY A 427 24.56 2.76 3.96
N LEU A 428 24.11 3.75 3.18
CA LEU A 428 23.69 3.58 1.78
C LEU A 428 24.67 4.31 0.87
N GLU A 429 25.15 3.63 -0.17
CA GLU A 429 25.88 4.25 -1.28
C GLU A 429 25.01 4.27 -2.53
N VAL A 430 24.91 5.42 -3.18
CA VAL A 430 24.14 5.59 -4.42
C VAL A 430 24.98 6.35 -5.43
N CYS A 431 25.07 5.83 -6.66
CA CYS A 431 25.87 6.42 -7.74
C CYS A 431 27.33 6.72 -7.32
N GLY A 432 27.93 5.86 -6.50
CA GLY A 432 29.30 6.02 -5.99
C GLY A 432 29.46 7.11 -4.91
N THR A 433 28.36 7.60 -4.32
CA THR A 433 28.41 8.58 -3.23
C THR A 433 27.74 8.07 -1.96
N PRO A 434 28.34 8.27 -0.78
CA PRO A 434 27.73 7.91 0.48
C PRO A 434 26.58 8.86 0.82
N VAL A 435 25.45 8.30 1.25
CA VAL A 435 24.25 9.05 1.64
C VAL A 435 24.29 9.36 3.14
N ASP A 436 24.05 10.62 3.48
CA ASP A 436 23.89 11.09 4.86
C ASP A 436 22.68 12.03 4.92
N LEU A 437 21.55 11.50 5.40
CA LEU A 437 20.28 12.25 5.44
C LEU A 437 20.30 13.39 6.48
N GLN A 438 21.14 13.32 7.51
CA GLN A 438 21.28 14.41 8.49
C GLN A 438 21.87 15.66 7.83
N LYS A 439 22.62 15.51 6.74
CA LYS A 439 23.14 16.62 5.94
C LYS A 439 22.18 17.11 4.85
N VAL A 440 21.04 16.45 4.66
CA VAL A 440 19.98 16.92 3.76
C VAL A 440 19.17 17.98 4.50
N THR A 441 19.62 19.23 4.41
CA THR A 441 19.03 20.38 5.14
C THR A 441 17.88 21.06 4.40
N VAL A 442 17.18 20.32 3.53
CA VAL A 442 16.03 20.83 2.76
C VAL A 442 14.76 20.69 3.60
N ASP A 443 13.89 21.69 3.54
CA ASP A 443 12.58 21.64 4.20
C ASP A 443 11.75 20.45 3.72
N SER A 444 11.18 19.73 4.68
CA SER A 444 10.45 18.49 4.42
C SER A 444 9.04 18.47 4.99
N PHE A 445 8.11 17.89 4.24
CA PHE A 445 6.72 17.67 4.64
C PHE A 445 6.38 16.19 4.49
N SER A 446 6.09 15.51 5.59
CA SER A 446 5.85 14.07 5.61
C SER A 446 4.42 13.74 6.02
N VAL A 447 3.80 12.79 5.33
CA VAL A 447 2.43 12.33 5.60
C VAL A 447 2.44 10.83 5.89
N GLY A 448 1.96 10.44 7.08
CA GLY A 448 1.65 9.05 7.43
C GLY A 448 0.14 8.78 7.44
N GLY A 449 -0.24 7.51 7.40
CA GLY A 449 -1.64 7.08 7.61
C GLY A 449 -1.81 6.34 8.93
N ILE A 450 -2.78 6.74 9.75
CA ILE A 450 -3.02 6.12 11.06
C ILE A 450 -3.39 4.63 10.95
N ASN A 451 -4.07 4.27 9.87
CA ASN A 451 -4.48 2.89 9.53
C ASN A 451 -3.63 2.32 8.39
N ASP A 452 -2.45 2.90 8.14
CA ASP A 452 -1.54 2.40 7.14
C ASP A 452 -0.81 1.16 7.68
N HIS A 453 -1.15 0.02 7.11
CA HIS A 453 -0.51 -1.24 7.44
C HIS A 453 0.68 -1.55 6.54
N ILE A 454 0.84 -0.87 5.41
CA ILE A 454 1.92 -1.07 4.45
C ILE A 454 3.16 -0.35 4.96
N THR A 455 3.03 0.94 5.26
CA THR A 455 4.08 1.75 5.89
C THR A 455 3.58 2.25 7.24
N PRO A 456 3.85 1.53 8.35
CA PRO A 456 3.41 1.93 9.67
C PRO A 456 3.81 3.37 9.99
N TRP A 457 2.87 4.15 10.51
CA TRP A 457 3.07 5.59 10.64
C TRP A 457 4.17 5.96 11.62
N ASP A 458 4.49 5.10 12.59
CA ASP A 458 5.60 5.28 13.53
C ASP A 458 6.95 5.15 12.82
N ALA A 459 7.08 4.24 11.84
CA ALA A 459 8.26 4.12 10.99
C ALA A 459 8.38 5.31 10.01
N VAL A 460 7.25 5.76 9.44
CA VAL A 460 7.21 7.01 8.65
C VAL A 460 7.58 8.22 9.53
N TYR A 461 7.14 8.26 10.79
CA TYR A 461 7.49 9.30 11.74
C TYR A 461 8.99 9.31 12.03
N ARG A 462 9.59 8.15 12.36
CA ARG A 462 11.04 8.05 12.59
C ARG A 462 11.84 8.42 11.34
N SER A 463 11.33 8.09 10.15
CA SER A 463 11.94 8.51 8.88
C SER A 463 12.10 10.03 8.78
N THR A 464 11.18 10.82 9.36
CA THR A 464 11.33 12.28 9.41
C THR A 464 12.52 12.71 10.24
N GLN A 465 12.86 11.97 11.31
CA GLN A 465 13.96 12.30 12.22
C GLN A 465 15.34 12.14 11.57
N LEU A 466 15.43 11.39 10.47
CA LEU A 466 16.66 11.19 9.72
C LEU A 466 17.08 12.42 8.90
N LEU A 467 16.14 13.33 8.59
CA LEU A 467 16.38 14.50 7.74
C LEU A 467 16.92 15.69 8.54
N GLY A 468 17.85 16.46 7.93
CA GLY A 468 18.53 17.58 8.60
C GLY A 468 17.80 18.93 8.57
N GLY A 469 16.85 19.14 7.66
CA GLY A 469 16.16 20.42 7.47
C GLY A 469 14.99 20.66 8.43
N ASP A 470 14.23 21.72 8.17
CA ASP A 470 12.96 21.94 8.87
C ASP A 470 11.96 20.85 8.48
N LYS A 471 11.36 20.22 9.48
CA LYS A 471 10.54 19.02 9.32
C LYS A 471 9.12 19.28 9.78
N ARG A 472 8.15 18.93 8.94
CA ARG A 472 6.74 18.88 9.30
C ARG A 472 6.20 17.49 9.06
N PHE A 473 5.39 17.00 10.00
CA PHE A 473 4.73 15.71 9.90
C PHE A 473 3.23 15.88 10.13
N ILE A 474 2.45 15.18 9.31
CA ILE A 474 1.00 15.05 9.44
C ILE A 474 0.63 13.57 9.46
N LEU A 475 -0.32 13.21 10.30
CA LEU A 475 -0.88 11.86 10.34
C LEU A 475 -2.35 11.89 9.91
N SER A 476 -2.63 11.38 8.72
CA SER A 476 -3.98 11.31 8.14
C SER A 476 -4.77 10.15 8.76
N ASN A 477 -6.08 10.32 8.91
CA ASN A 477 -7.00 9.31 9.47
C ASN A 477 -7.34 8.14 8.52
N SER A 478 -6.41 7.79 7.63
CA SER A 478 -6.62 6.94 6.46
C SER A 478 -5.65 5.76 6.40
N GLY A 479 -5.94 4.79 5.53
CA GLY A 479 -4.99 3.75 5.11
C GLY A 479 -4.01 4.24 4.04
N HIS A 480 -3.08 3.39 3.60
CA HIS A 480 -1.94 3.75 2.74
C HIS A 480 -2.30 4.67 1.55
N ILE A 481 -3.21 4.21 0.69
CA ILE A 481 -3.60 4.94 -0.51
C ILE A 481 -4.49 6.14 -0.19
N GLN A 482 -5.42 5.99 0.77
CA GLN A 482 -6.32 7.06 1.18
C GLN A 482 -5.59 8.20 1.91
N SER A 483 -4.38 7.95 2.43
CA SER A 483 -3.52 8.99 2.98
C SER A 483 -2.87 9.85 1.90
N ILE A 484 -2.58 9.27 0.73
CA ILE A 484 -2.14 10.01 -0.47
C ILE A 484 -3.33 10.75 -1.08
N LEU A 485 -4.41 10.02 -1.35
CA LEU A 485 -5.62 10.48 -2.02
C LEU A 485 -6.65 10.99 -1.02
N ASN A 486 -6.44 12.22 -0.56
CA ASN A 486 -7.33 12.89 0.36
C ASN A 486 -7.81 14.23 -0.22
N PRO A 487 -8.64 14.27 -1.27
CA PRO A 487 -9.11 15.52 -1.84
C PRO A 487 -9.95 16.33 -0.84
N PRO A 488 -9.89 17.68 -0.88
CA PRO A 488 -10.78 18.53 -0.10
C PRO A 488 -12.26 18.22 -0.35
N GLY A 489 -13.09 18.36 0.68
CA GLY A 489 -14.53 18.13 0.61
C GLY A 489 -15.00 16.74 1.07
N ASN A 490 -14.08 15.83 1.41
CA ASN A 490 -14.44 14.57 2.06
C ASN A 490 -14.85 14.83 3.54
N PRO A 491 -16.12 14.63 3.93
CA PRO A 491 -16.58 14.92 5.30
C PRO A 491 -16.03 13.95 6.35
N LYS A 492 -15.42 12.82 5.93
CA LYS A 492 -14.79 11.86 6.83
C LYS A 492 -13.28 12.08 6.96
N ALA A 493 -12.69 12.99 6.20
CA ALA A 493 -11.27 13.27 6.28
C ALA A 493 -10.97 14.07 7.54
N ASN A 494 -9.95 13.64 8.29
CA ASN A 494 -9.29 14.43 9.31
C ASN A 494 -7.84 14.01 9.44
N TYR A 495 -7.04 14.81 10.12
CA TYR A 495 -5.64 14.52 10.38
C TYR A 495 -5.22 15.08 11.74
N VAL A 496 -4.08 14.62 12.24
CA VAL A 496 -3.42 15.22 13.40
C VAL A 496 -2.10 15.85 12.99
N GLU A 497 -1.77 16.98 13.61
CA GLU A 497 -0.50 17.66 13.42
C GLU A 497 0.03 18.25 14.72
N ASN A 498 1.35 18.37 14.81
CA ASN A 498 2.03 19.08 15.88
C ASN A 498 3.31 19.67 15.31
N LEU A 499 3.54 20.96 15.57
CA LEU A 499 4.69 21.70 15.06
C LEU A 499 6.02 21.19 15.62
N LYS A 500 6.03 20.60 16.82
CA LYS A 500 7.24 20.08 17.43
C LYS A 500 7.30 18.56 17.26
N LEU A 501 8.31 18.08 16.55
CA LEU A 501 8.58 16.65 16.44
C LEU A 501 9.41 16.18 17.65
N SER A 502 8.82 15.37 18.53
CA SER A 502 9.54 14.68 19.60
C SER A 502 10.28 13.45 19.07
N SER A 503 11.24 12.93 19.82
CA SER A 503 11.90 11.67 19.46
C SER A 503 10.98 10.44 19.57
N ASP A 504 9.95 10.54 20.43
CA ASP A 504 8.95 9.48 20.61
C ASP A 504 7.67 9.82 19.80
N PRO A 505 7.29 8.99 18.80
CA PRO A 505 6.07 9.19 18.02
C PRO A 505 4.79 9.17 18.86
N ARG A 506 4.76 8.43 19.97
CA ARG A 506 3.58 8.35 20.84
C ARG A 506 3.38 9.63 21.64
N ALA A 507 4.48 10.18 22.17
CA ALA A 507 4.46 11.49 22.80
C ALA A 507 4.03 12.58 21.83
N TRP A 508 4.51 12.53 20.58
CA TRP A 508 4.09 13.46 19.52
C TRP A 508 2.58 13.41 19.28
N TYR A 509 2.03 12.20 19.15
CA TYR A 509 0.60 11.99 18.92
C TYR A 509 -0.26 12.49 20.09
N TYR A 510 0.18 12.25 21.33
CA TYR A 510 -0.54 12.68 22.52
C TYR A 510 -0.66 14.21 22.62
N ASP A 511 0.37 14.93 22.17
CA ASP A 511 0.41 16.39 22.15
C ASP A 511 -0.14 17.00 20.85
N ALA A 512 -0.61 16.19 19.89
CA ALA A 512 -1.04 16.66 18.58
C ALA A 512 -2.47 17.22 18.58
N ASP A 513 -2.68 18.24 17.74
CA ASP A 513 -3.98 18.83 17.51
C ASP A 513 -4.73 18.05 16.42
N HIS A 514 -6.02 17.81 16.64
CA HIS A 514 -6.91 17.21 15.66
C HIS A 514 -7.48 18.29 14.74
N VAL A 515 -7.35 18.08 13.44
CA VAL A 515 -7.84 19.00 12.40
C VAL A 515 -8.81 18.28 11.49
N GLU A 516 -10.02 18.82 11.38
CA GLU A 516 -11.05 18.31 10.47
C GLU A 516 -10.74 18.68 9.01
N GLY A 517 -11.08 17.78 8.10
CA GLY A 517 -10.88 17.93 6.66
C GLY A 517 -9.61 17.29 6.11
N SER A 518 -9.34 17.57 4.84
CA SER A 518 -8.14 17.09 4.14
C SER A 518 -6.89 17.85 4.59
N TRP A 519 -5.74 17.17 4.58
CA TRP A 519 -4.42 17.78 4.78
C TRP A 519 -3.90 18.52 3.53
N TRP A 520 -4.48 18.30 2.33
CA TRP A 520 -4.02 18.91 1.08
C TRP A 520 -3.98 20.45 1.12
N PRO A 521 -4.95 21.18 1.68
CA PRO A 521 -4.86 22.64 1.81
C PRO A 521 -3.70 23.09 2.71
N ASN A 522 -3.38 22.33 3.75
CA ASN A 522 -2.27 22.61 4.66
C ASN A 522 -0.92 22.41 3.94
N TRP A 523 -0.76 21.29 3.23
CA TRP A 523 0.39 21.06 2.36
C TRP A 523 0.50 22.12 1.26
N LEU A 524 -0.63 22.51 0.65
CA LEU A 524 -0.65 23.54 -0.39
C LEU A 524 -0.10 24.87 0.13
N ALA A 525 -0.53 25.32 1.31
CA ALA A 525 0.02 26.54 1.92
C ALA A 525 1.53 26.41 2.17
N TRP A 526 1.98 25.25 2.65
CA TRP A 526 3.40 24.97 2.90
C TRP A 526 4.25 24.96 1.63
N ILE A 527 3.78 24.33 0.55
CA ILE A 527 4.53 24.21 -0.70
C ILE A 527 4.54 25.53 -1.49
N GLN A 528 3.46 26.31 -1.45
CA GLN A 528 3.38 27.60 -2.14
C GLN A 528 4.43 28.60 -1.63
N GLN A 529 4.65 28.65 -0.31
CA GLN A 529 5.72 29.46 0.31
C GLN A 529 7.12 29.08 -0.20
N ARG A 530 7.30 27.83 -0.63
CA ARG A 530 8.56 27.27 -1.13
C ARG A 530 8.64 27.23 -2.65
N SER A 531 7.63 27.73 -3.36
CA SER A 531 7.54 27.66 -4.82
C SER A 531 7.99 28.97 -5.52
N GLY A 532 8.40 29.98 -4.74
CA GLY A 532 8.93 31.24 -5.26
C GLY A 532 7.84 32.22 -5.68
N VAL A 533 8.18 33.21 -6.53
CA VAL A 533 7.21 34.21 -7.00
C VAL A 533 6.25 33.62 -8.03
N GLN A 534 5.01 34.11 -8.04
CA GLN A 534 4.07 33.81 -9.11
C GLN A 534 4.40 34.61 -10.38
N ARG A 535 4.14 33.99 -11.53
CA ARG A 535 4.32 34.55 -12.87
C ARG A 535 3.13 34.18 -13.74
N GLU A 536 2.93 34.90 -14.83
CA GLU A 536 1.94 34.52 -15.84
C GLU A 536 2.22 33.11 -16.36
N THR A 537 1.14 32.35 -16.55
CA THR A 537 1.21 30.97 -16.98
C THR A 537 1.72 30.85 -18.42
N LEU A 538 2.67 29.94 -18.62
CA LEU A 538 3.14 29.54 -19.95
C LEU A 538 2.34 28.33 -20.41
N THR A 539 1.52 28.50 -21.44
CA THR A 539 0.66 27.43 -21.98
C THR A 539 1.42 26.42 -22.83
N ALA A 540 2.57 26.82 -23.39
CA ALA A 540 3.45 25.93 -24.14
C ALA A 540 4.11 24.91 -23.20
N LEU A 541 4.07 23.64 -23.60
CA LEU A 541 4.77 22.55 -22.92
C LEU A 541 6.14 22.31 -23.55
N GLY A 542 7.11 21.91 -22.74
CA GLY A 542 8.49 21.71 -23.16
C GLY A 542 9.22 23.02 -23.44
N ASN A 543 10.32 22.93 -24.17
CA ASN A 543 11.05 24.06 -24.73
C ASN A 543 11.74 23.64 -26.05
N GLN A 544 12.60 24.50 -26.60
CA GLN A 544 13.30 24.20 -27.85
C GLN A 544 14.21 22.95 -27.77
N ASN A 545 14.83 22.70 -26.61
CA ASN A 545 15.73 21.56 -26.39
C ASN A 545 14.96 20.28 -26.02
N TYR A 546 13.76 20.44 -25.46
CA TYR A 546 12.88 19.40 -24.98
C TYR A 546 11.48 19.63 -25.54
N PRO A 547 11.27 19.46 -26.87
CA PRO A 547 9.98 19.69 -27.48
C PRO A 547 8.95 18.67 -26.96
N PRO A 548 7.66 19.04 -26.88
CA PRO A 548 6.61 18.11 -26.49
C PRO A 548 6.52 16.96 -27.50
N MET A 549 6.47 15.74 -26.98
CA MET A 549 6.33 14.49 -27.75
C MET A 549 4.85 14.07 -27.78
N GLU A 550 4.53 12.83 -27.43
CA GLU A 550 3.13 12.40 -27.32
C GLU A 550 2.41 13.03 -26.12
N ALA A 551 1.08 13.01 -26.19
CA ALA A 551 0.23 13.48 -25.10
C ALA A 551 0.35 12.58 -23.86
N ALA A 552 0.17 13.18 -22.68
CA ALA A 552 -0.07 12.42 -21.46
C ALA A 552 -1.24 11.44 -21.68
N PRO A 553 -1.19 10.21 -21.15
CA PRO A 553 -0.31 9.76 -20.06
C PRO A 553 1.01 9.11 -20.52
N GLY A 554 1.41 9.30 -21.80
CA GLY A 554 2.63 8.70 -22.36
C GLY A 554 2.45 7.25 -22.78
N THR A 555 3.57 6.58 -23.10
CA THR A 555 3.58 5.21 -23.62
C THR A 555 3.97 4.18 -22.56
N TYR A 556 4.84 4.54 -21.61
CA TYR A 556 5.39 3.59 -20.63
C TYR A 556 4.32 3.09 -19.66
N VAL A 557 3.38 3.96 -19.27
CA VAL A 557 2.26 3.61 -18.41
C VAL A 557 1.29 2.58 -19.03
N ARG A 558 1.29 2.44 -20.36
CA ARG A 558 0.37 1.55 -21.07
C ARG A 558 0.88 0.10 -21.12
N VAL A 559 2.16 -0.12 -20.80
CA VAL A 559 2.78 -1.45 -20.79
C VAL A 559 2.23 -2.28 -19.63
N ARG A 560 1.90 -3.54 -19.89
CA ARG A 560 1.41 -4.51 -18.90
C ARG A 560 2.47 -5.53 -18.49
#